data_AF-A0A0U5G1M4-F1
#
_entry.id   AF-A0A0U5G1M4-F1
#
_cell.length_a   1.000
_cell.length_b   1.000
_cell.length_c   1.000
_cell.angle_alpha   90.00
_cell.angle_beta   90.00
_cell.angle_gamma   90.00
#
_symmetry.space_group_name_H-M   'P 1'
#
loop_
_entity.id
_entity.type
_entity.pdbx_description
1 polymer ?
#
loop_
_entity_poly.entity_id
_entity_poly.type
_entity_poly.pdbx_seq_one_letter_code
_entity_poly.pdbx_strand_id
1 'polypeptide(L)'
;MSQLFESQIVIQIGDRHFQIARDIFSGSGDCPNFFSLGFGAFFASPAEVFPGLDRRGLLRPPAIVPPSVPNRSGDVFAQLVHLLRGYPLHIENENQRAELLRDCRYFHLRGLEQKLIPHHISFNPVRRRSEIILRLEDVRRSGVSVETSGDNSNDLIVTYARPFADDSPNDLVLEIGGENTVIDPRTMRPTFLNSAKARIASLLQVILDKKNSETQKSASTTEHSIRVQIDEETDLVIDDEQQTGYTHESTSDEPQAKRRRVESPGLGSGSESSDISSCWIVRNGHWRISLRPESTSGASAEFVMVAVKLDVYTSQRMRNKRQAFLGS
;
A
#
# COMPACT_ATOMS: atom_id res chain seq x y z
N MET A 1 15.69 -2.65 -44.81
CA MET A 1 14.45 -1.86 -45.00
C MET A 1 13.26 -2.56 -44.33
N SER A 2 13.29 -2.71 -43.00
CA SER A 2 12.27 -3.42 -42.20
C SER A 2 11.76 -2.61 -41.01
N GLN A 3 12.25 -1.39 -40.79
CA GLN A 3 11.87 -0.55 -39.65
C GLN A 3 10.56 0.25 -39.83
N LEU A 4 10.00 0.30 -41.04
CA LEU A 4 8.86 1.19 -41.36
C LEU A 4 7.49 0.62 -40.98
N PHE A 5 7.37 -0.68 -40.72
CA PHE A 5 6.10 -1.33 -40.36
C PHE A 5 5.89 -1.50 -38.84
N GLU A 6 6.85 -1.08 -38.01
CA GLU A 6 6.85 -1.33 -36.56
C GLU A 6 6.56 -0.11 -35.68
N SER A 7 6.45 1.10 -36.24
CA SER A 7 6.57 2.31 -35.41
C SER A 7 5.31 2.69 -34.64
N GLN A 8 4.11 2.42 -35.17
CA GLN A 8 2.87 2.92 -34.58
C GLN A 8 1.81 1.83 -34.42
N ILE A 9 1.03 1.93 -33.34
CA ILE A 9 -0.22 1.22 -33.16
C ILE A 9 -1.38 2.14 -33.56
N VAL A 10 -2.39 1.56 -34.19
CA VAL A 10 -3.69 2.18 -34.41
C VAL A 10 -4.72 1.37 -33.63
N ILE A 11 -5.43 2.02 -32.70
CA ILE A 11 -6.39 1.39 -31.82
C ILE A 11 -7.56 2.32 -31.54
N GLN A 12 -8.75 1.75 -31.35
CA GLN A 12 -9.91 2.46 -30.86
C GLN A 12 -10.14 2.16 -29.37
N ILE A 13 -10.23 3.19 -28.53
CA ILE A 13 -10.57 3.06 -27.10
C ILE A 13 -11.86 3.84 -26.87
N GLY A 14 -12.92 3.13 -26.50
CA GLY A 14 -14.28 3.69 -26.48
C GLY A 14 -14.67 4.17 -27.88
N ASP A 15 -15.03 5.44 -27.97
CA ASP A 15 -15.39 6.16 -29.20
C ASP A 15 -14.20 6.90 -29.84
N ARG A 16 -13.02 6.89 -29.21
CA ARG A 16 -11.85 7.64 -29.67
C ARG A 16 -10.83 6.76 -30.39
N HIS A 17 -10.28 7.27 -31.49
CA HIS A 17 -9.19 6.64 -32.23
C HIS A 17 -7.83 7.20 -31.81
N PHE A 18 -6.85 6.31 -31.69
CA PHE A 18 -5.49 6.66 -31.29
C PHE A 18 -4.47 6.10 -32.28
N GLN A 19 -3.48 6.92 -32.60
CA GLN A 19 -2.28 6.56 -33.34
C GLN A 19 -1.08 6.89 -32.46
N ILE A 20 -0.40 5.86 -31.95
CA ILE A 20 0.59 6.00 -30.88
C ILE A 20 1.85 5.21 -31.25
N ALA A 21 3.02 5.75 -30.93
CA ALA A 21 4.27 5.02 -31.13
C ALA A 21 4.36 3.79 -30.20
N ARG A 22 4.86 2.65 -30.69
CA ARG A 22 4.83 1.39 -29.92
C ARG A 22 5.73 1.41 -28.68
N ASP A 23 6.86 2.09 -28.82
CA ASP A 23 7.91 2.23 -27.81
C ASP A 23 7.43 2.91 -26.52
N ILE A 24 6.37 3.71 -26.59
CA ILE A 24 5.79 4.38 -25.42
C ILE A 24 5.33 3.39 -24.32
N PHE A 25 4.97 2.16 -24.69
CA PHE A 25 4.53 1.11 -23.76
C PHE A 25 5.67 0.22 -23.29
N SER A 26 6.91 0.53 -23.63
CA SER A 26 8.10 -0.26 -23.29
C SER A 26 8.86 0.29 -22.08
N GLY A 27 8.23 1.17 -21.30
CA GLY A 27 8.80 1.70 -20.05
C GLY A 27 9.08 0.63 -19.00
N SER A 28 9.92 0.96 -18.01
CA SER A 28 10.21 0.06 -16.88
C SER A 28 8.92 -0.36 -16.17
N GLY A 29 8.67 -1.67 -16.08
CA GLY A 29 7.45 -2.22 -15.49
C GLY A 29 6.19 -2.14 -16.36
N ASP A 30 6.25 -1.46 -17.50
CA ASP A 30 5.12 -1.34 -18.43
C ASP A 30 5.17 -2.40 -19.54
N CYS A 31 6.11 -3.34 -19.52
CA CYS A 31 6.18 -4.47 -20.47
C CYS A 31 6.48 -5.78 -19.72
N PRO A 32 5.84 -6.93 -20.07
CA PRO A 32 4.78 -7.07 -21.06
C PRO A 32 3.44 -6.47 -20.59
N ASN A 33 2.67 -5.94 -21.54
CA ASN A 33 1.39 -5.28 -21.33
C ASN A 33 0.33 -5.70 -22.36
N PHE A 34 -0.87 -5.13 -22.25
CA PHE A 34 -1.97 -5.37 -23.20
C PHE A 34 -1.57 -5.11 -24.66
N PHE A 35 -0.84 -4.03 -24.92
CA PHE A 35 -0.37 -3.60 -26.23
C PHE A 35 0.83 -4.40 -26.74
N SER A 36 1.69 -4.94 -25.87
CA SER A 36 2.81 -5.79 -26.32
C SER A 36 2.38 -7.23 -26.54
N LEU A 37 1.43 -7.75 -25.75
CA LEU A 37 0.95 -9.13 -25.83
C LEU A 37 -0.15 -9.31 -26.87
N GLY A 38 -1.11 -8.38 -26.93
CA GLY A 38 -2.26 -8.47 -27.84
C GLY A 38 -1.90 -8.20 -29.30
N PHE A 39 -0.82 -7.47 -29.58
CA PHE A 39 -0.52 -6.94 -30.91
C PHE A 39 0.38 -7.86 -31.74
N GLY A 40 1.00 -8.88 -31.15
CA GLY A 40 1.87 -9.82 -31.86
C GLY A 40 1.18 -10.57 -33.02
N ALA A 41 -0.13 -10.80 -32.93
CA ALA A 41 -0.92 -11.46 -33.99
C ALA A 41 -1.53 -10.50 -35.02
N PHE A 42 -1.88 -9.27 -34.62
CA PHE A 42 -2.53 -8.27 -35.50
C PHE A 42 -1.54 -7.40 -36.28
N PHE A 43 -0.30 -7.32 -35.80
CA PHE A 43 0.77 -6.50 -36.37
C PHE A 43 2.03 -7.30 -36.65
N ALA A 44 1.89 -8.63 -36.70
CA ALA A 44 2.87 -9.52 -37.29
C ALA A 44 3.25 -8.98 -38.68
N SER A 45 4.46 -9.28 -39.15
CA SER A 45 4.89 -8.82 -40.48
C SER A 45 3.83 -9.22 -41.51
N PRO A 46 3.64 -8.49 -42.62
CA PRO A 46 2.64 -8.86 -43.61
C PRO A 46 2.68 -10.34 -43.98
N ALA A 47 3.83 -11.03 -43.91
CA ALA A 47 3.99 -12.47 -44.13
C ALA A 47 3.24 -13.39 -43.14
N GLU A 48 2.94 -12.93 -41.93
CA GLU A 48 2.43 -13.73 -40.81
C GLU A 48 0.95 -13.49 -40.48
N VAL A 49 0.36 -12.37 -40.94
CA VAL A 49 -1.02 -11.94 -40.61
C VAL A 49 -2.11 -12.84 -41.23
N PHE A 50 -1.78 -13.68 -42.22
CA PHE A 50 -2.75 -14.54 -42.91
C PHE A 50 -2.22 -15.97 -43.11
N PRO A 51 -2.07 -16.78 -42.04
CA PRO A 51 -1.72 -18.18 -42.19
C PRO A 51 -2.86 -18.90 -42.93
N GLY A 52 -2.56 -19.39 -44.14
CA GLY A 52 -3.53 -20.13 -44.98
C GLY A 52 -4.24 -19.33 -46.08
N LEU A 53 -3.94 -18.04 -46.27
CA LEU A 53 -4.48 -17.25 -47.39
C LEU A 53 -3.41 -17.06 -48.49
N ASP A 54 -3.62 -17.67 -49.66
CA ASP A 54 -2.74 -17.47 -50.82
C ASP A 54 -2.95 -16.06 -51.39
N ARG A 55 -1.86 -15.31 -51.53
CA ARG A 55 -1.88 -13.87 -51.86
C ARG A 55 -1.86 -13.60 -53.36
N ARG A 56 -1.69 -14.65 -54.15
CA ARG A 56 -1.69 -14.57 -55.61
C ARG A 56 -3.11 -14.28 -56.09
N GLY A 57 -3.41 -13.00 -56.36
CA GLY A 57 -4.69 -12.57 -56.96
C GLY A 57 -5.50 -11.55 -56.15
N LEU A 58 -4.99 -11.07 -55.02
CA LEU A 58 -5.67 -9.99 -54.28
C LEU A 58 -5.48 -8.64 -54.98
N LEU A 59 -6.58 -8.09 -55.52
CA LEU A 59 -6.62 -6.75 -56.15
C LEU A 59 -6.42 -5.60 -55.15
N ARG A 60 -6.63 -5.85 -53.86
CA ARG A 60 -6.39 -4.91 -52.75
C ARG A 60 -6.04 -5.66 -51.47
N PRO A 61 -5.30 -5.04 -50.53
CA PRO A 61 -5.11 -5.60 -49.19
C PRO A 61 -6.47 -5.84 -48.49
N PRO A 62 -6.63 -6.93 -47.72
CA PRO A 62 -7.82 -7.14 -46.88
C PRO A 62 -8.00 -5.97 -45.90
N ALA A 63 -9.24 -5.54 -45.67
CA ALA A 63 -9.53 -4.52 -44.68
C ALA A 63 -9.30 -5.10 -43.27
N ILE A 64 -8.23 -4.69 -42.62
CA ILE A 64 -7.97 -5.04 -41.21
C ILE A 64 -8.64 -3.95 -40.37
N VAL A 65 -9.69 -4.32 -39.64
CA VAL A 65 -10.32 -3.42 -38.66
C VAL A 65 -9.35 -3.25 -37.49
N PRO A 66 -9.03 -2.01 -37.07
CA PRO A 66 -8.18 -1.80 -35.92
C PRO A 66 -8.75 -2.49 -34.67
N PRO A 67 -7.90 -2.98 -33.75
CA PRO A 67 -8.39 -3.49 -32.48
C PRO A 67 -9.19 -2.39 -31.76
N SER A 68 -10.23 -2.80 -31.05
CA SER A 68 -11.09 -1.89 -30.29
C SER A 68 -11.27 -2.37 -28.85
N VAL A 69 -11.30 -1.40 -27.94
CA VAL A 69 -11.59 -1.60 -26.52
C VAL A 69 -12.81 -0.73 -26.16
N PRO A 70 -14.04 -1.21 -26.40
CA PRO A 70 -15.24 -0.38 -26.29
C PRO A 70 -15.59 -0.02 -24.85
N ASN A 71 -15.24 -0.87 -23.88
CA ASN A 71 -15.64 -0.72 -22.47
C ASN A 71 -14.67 0.14 -21.64
N ARG A 72 -13.92 1.04 -22.29
CA ARG A 72 -12.92 1.92 -21.67
C ARG A 72 -13.07 3.34 -22.19
N SER A 73 -12.71 4.31 -21.35
CA SER A 73 -12.82 5.72 -21.70
C SER A 73 -11.63 6.14 -22.55
N GLY A 74 -11.90 6.68 -23.74
CA GLY A 74 -10.86 7.29 -24.56
C GLY A 74 -10.21 8.50 -23.87
N ASP A 75 -10.94 9.23 -23.03
CA ASP A 75 -10.42 10.40 -22.32
C ASP A 75 -9.43 10.05 -21.21
N VAL A 76 -9.73 8.99 -20.46
CA VAL A 76 -8.80 8.44 -19.45
C VAL A 76 -7.56 7.91 -20.15
N PHE A 77 -7.72 7.16 -21.25
CA PHE A 77 -6.59 6.64 -22.01
C PHE A 77 -5.71 7.74 -22.61
N ALA A 78 -6.29 8.84 -23.09
CA ALA A 78 -5.52 9.99 -23.57
C ALA A 78 -4.63 10.59 -22.47
N GLN A 79 -5.10 10.63 -21.22
CA GLN A 79 -4.31 11.05 -20.06
C GLN A 79 -3.19 10.05 -19.74
N LEU A 80 -3.45 8.74 -19.84
CA LEU A 80 -2.41 7.72 -19.68
C LEU A 80 -1.30 7.89 -20.73
N VAL A 81 -1.66 8.12 -21.99
CA VAL A 81 -0.70 8.40 -23.06
C VAL A 81 0.09 9.68 -22.79
N HIS A 82 -0.55 10.72 -22.26
CA HIS A 82 0.13 11.96 -21.86
C HIS A 82 1.20 11.70 -20.78
N LEU A 83 0.86 10.90 -19.77
CA LEU A 83 1.80 10.49 -18.71
C LEU A 83 2.93 9.62 -19.24
N LEU A 84 2.64 8.65 -20.12
CA LEU A 84 3.67 7.78 -20.70
C LEU A 84 4.65 8.54 -21.61
N ARG A 85 4.22 9.66 -22.21
CA ARG A 85 5.13 10.59 -22.91
C ARG A 85 6.06 11.35 -21.97
N GLY A 86 5.88 11.22 -20.66
CA GLY A 86 6.68 11.88 -19.63
C GLY A 86 6.14 13.24 -19.18
N TYR A 87 4.96 13.65 -19.63
CA TYR A 87 4.36 14.90 -19.17
C TYR A 87 3.66 14.71 -17.81
N PRO A 88 3.75 15.70 -16.91
CA PRO A 88 3.02 15.64 -15.65
C PRO A 88 1.52 15.75 -15.89
N LEU A 89 0.72 15.05 -15.08
CA LEU A 89 -0.72 15.18 -15.07
C LEU A 89 -1.16 15.85 -13.76
N HIS A 90 -1.96 16.90 -13.89
CA HIS A 90 -2.66 17.46 -12.74
C HIS A 90 -3.85 16.57 -12.40
N ILE A 91 -3.84 15.98 -11.20
CA ILE A 91 -4.93 15.13 -10.70
C ILE A 91 -5.77 15.99 -9.77
N GLU A 92 -7.00 16.29 -10.20
CA GLU A 92 -7.89 17.20 -9.49
C GLU A 92 -8.53 16.55 -8.27
N ASN A 93 -8.81 15.24 -8.35
CA ASN A 93 -9.49 14.50 -7.29
C ASN A 93 -9.14 13.00 -7.28
N GLU A 94 -9.46 12.34 -6.16
CA GLU A 94 -9.19 10.91 -5.98
C GLU A 94 -10.03 10.02 -6.91
N ASN A 95 -11.18 10.48 -7.41
CA ASN A 95 -11.99 9.71 -8.36
C ASN A 95 -11.30 9.60 -9.73
N GLN A 96 -10.77 10.72 -10.24
CA GLN A 96 -9.97 10.76 -11.46
C GLN A 96 -8.75 9.84 -11.33
N ARG A 97 -8.05 9.90 -10.17
CA ARG A 97 -6.94 8.98 -9.89
C ARG A 97 -7.38 7.52 -9.94
N ALA A 98 -8.53 7.19 -9.35
CA ALA A 98 -9.07 5.83 -9.32
C ALA A 98 -9.41 5.33 -10.73
N GLU A 99 -9.93 6.18 -11.62
CA GLU A 99 -10.18 5.85 -13.03
C GLU A 99 -8.87 5.56 -13.77
N LEU A 100 -7.86 6.41 -13.62
CA LEU A 100 -6.53 6.20 -14.22
C LEU A 100 -5.90 4.88 -13.74
N LEU A 101 -5.91 4.64 -12.42
CA LEU A 101 -5.37 3.40 -11.84
C LEU A 101 -6.13 2.16 -12.32
N ARG A 102 -7.45 2.25 -12.50
CA ARG A 102 -8.27 1.15 -13.03
C ARG A 102 -7.84 0.78 -14.46
N ASP A 103 -7.57 1.78 -15.29
CA ASP A 103 -7.16 1.55 -16.68
C ASP A 103 -5.67 1.15 -16.78
N CYS A 104 -4.79 1.66 -15.93
CA CYS A 104 -3.41 1.13 -15.81
C CYS A 104 -3.41 -0.37 -15.51
N ARG A 105 -4.25 -0.82 -14.58
CA ARG A 105 -4.38 -2.24 -14.23
C ARG A 105 -4.94 -3.07 -15.39
N TYR A 106 -5.92 -2.54 -16.10
CA TYR A 106 -6.50 -3.19 -17.28
C TYR A 106 -5.48 -3.35 -18.41
N PHE A 107 -4.72 -2.30 -18.71
CA PHE A 107 -3.70 -2.34 -19.76
C PHE A 107 -2.38 -2.98 -19.31
N HIS A 108 -2.26 -3.37 -18.03
CA HIS A 108 -1.04 -3.91 -17.42
C HIS A 108 0.17 -2.96 -17.47
N LEU A 109 -0.07 -1.66 -17.31
CA LEU A 109 0.96 -0.63 -17.22
C LEU A 109 1.39 -0.46 -15.76
N ARG A 110 2.20 -1.40 -15.25
CA ARG A 110 2.54 -1.47 -13.82
C ARG A 110 3.48 -0.36 -13.39
N GLY A 111 4.39 0.07 -14.25
CA GLY A 111 5.27 1.21 -13.98
C GLY A 111 4.47 2.50 -13.87
N LEU A 112 3.52 2.70 -14.79
CA LEU A 112 2.59 3.82 -14.74
C LEU A 112 1.67 3.77 -13.52
N GLU A 113 1.18 2.59 -13.14
CA GLU A 113 0.40 2.39 -11.90
C GLU A 113 1.20 2.88 -10.69
N GLN A 114 2.47 2.49 -10.56
CA GLN A 114 3.33 2.90 -9.43
C GLN A 114 3.58 4.41 -9.36
N LYS A 115 3.63 5.09 -10.52
CA LYS A 115 3.74 6.57 -10.57
C LYS A 115 2.47 7.27 -10.10
N LEU A 116 1.30 6.66 -10.33
CA LEU A 116 -0.01 7.24 -10.01
C LEU A 116 -0.49 6.97 -8.58
N ILE A 117 0.07 5.97 -7.90
CA ILE A 117 -0.24 5.67 -6.50
C ILE A 117 0.04 6.91 -5.63
N PRO A 118 -0.88 7.32 -4.73
CA PRO A 118 -0.64 8.40 -3.77
C PRO A 118 0.55 8.08 -2.87
N HIS A 119 1.55 8.95 -2.84
CA HIS A 119 2.73 8.82 -1.99
C HIS A 119 3.34 10.20 -1.73
N HIS A 120 4.17 10.30 -0.70
CA HIS A 120 4.97 11.49 -0.43
C HIS A 120 6.37 11.06 -0.01
N ILE A 121 7.38 11.57 -0.71
CA ILE A 121 8.79 11.33 -0.37
C ILE A 121 9.38 12.63 0.18
N SER A 122 10.03 12.55 1.33
CA SER A 122 10.68 13.69 1.95
C SER A 122 11.94 13.28 2.71
N PHE A 123 12.89 14.19 2.83
CA PHE A 123 14.08 13.98 3.65
C PHE A 123 13.81 14.39 5.11
N ASN A 124 13.99 13.47 6.05
CA ASN A 124 13.92 13.76 7.48
C ASN A 124 15.29 14.24 7.99
N PRO A 125 15.44 15.52 8.37
CA PRO A 125 16.73 16.07 8.80
C PRO A 125 17.19 15.56 10.17
N VAL A 126 16.27 15.12 11.03
CA VAL A 126 16.58 14.61 12.37
C VAL A 126 17.19 13.22 12.26
N ARG A 127 16.55 12.32 11.50
CA ARG A 127 17.03 10.95 11.25
C ARG A 127 18.12 10.89 10.17
N ARG A 128 18.31 11.97 9.40
CA ARG A 128 19.20 12.04 8.23
C ARG A 128 18.92 10.96 7.18
N ARG A 129 17.65 10.63 6.99
CA ARG A 129 17.18 9.59 6.07
C ARG A 129 16.00 10.11 5.26
N SER A 130 15.89 9.64 4.02
CA SER A 130 14.70 9.88 3.20
C SER A 130 13.60 8.90 3.62
N GLU A 131 12.37 9.39 3.66
CA GLU A 131 11.19 8.63 4.06
C GLU A 131 10.15 8.67 2.93
N ILE A 132 9.38 7.59 2.80
CA ILE A 132 8.23 7.50 1.91
C ILE A 132 6.97 7.19 2.71
N ILE A 133 5.96 8.05 2.57
CA ILE A 133 4.62 7.83 3.10
C ILE A 133 3.79 7.10 2.04
N LEU A 134 3.21 5.97 2.42
CA LEU A 134 2.41 5.12 1.53
C LEU A 134 1.25 4.45 2.28
N ARG A 135 0.09 4.34 1.64
CA ARG A 135 -1.05 3.61 2.19
C ARG A 135 -0.76 2.11 2.22
N LEU A 136 -1.26 1.41 3.25
CA LEU A 136 -1.14 -0.04 3.37
C LEU A 136 -1.69 -0.78 2.15
N GLU A 137 -2.72 -0.25 1.49
CA GLU A 137 -3.28 -0.87 0.31
C GLU A 137 -2.36 -0.88 -0.92
N ASP A 138 -1.38 0.03 -0.96
CA ASP A 138 -0.54 0.31 -2.11
C ASP A 138 0.87 -0.27 -1.98
N VAL A 139 1.22 -0.83 -0.81
CA VAL A 139 2.49 -1.53 -0.59
C VAL A 139 2.58 -2.80 -1.45
N ARG A 140 3.66 -2.94 -2.22
CA ARG A 140 3.97 -4.13 -3.02
C ARG A 140 5.13 -4.92 -2.41
N ARG A 141 4.99 -6.25 -2.31
CA ARG A 141 6.04 -7.16 -1.78
C ARG A 141 7.43 -6.91 -2.39
N SER A 142 7.50 -6.65 -3.70
CA SER A 142 8.77 -6.45 -4.40
C SER A 142 9.49 -5.15 -4.03
N GLY A 143 8.77 -4.16 -3.49
CA GLY A 143 9.36 -2.89 -3.05
C GLY A 143 9.87 -2.91 -1.61
N VAL A 144 9.50 -3.93 -0.81
CA VAL A 144 9.86 -4.03 0.61
C VAL A 144 11.28 -4.58 0.77
N SER A 145 12.08 -3.84 1.54
CA SER A 145 13.42 -4.22 1.99
C SER A 145 13.55 -4.02 3.50
N VAL A 146 14.56 -4.63 4.10
CA VAL A 146 14.82 -4.57 5.53
C VAL A 146 16.29 -4.20 5.70
N GLU A 147 16.58 -3.29 6.62
CA GLU A 147 17.93 -2.85 6.94
C GLU A 147 18.13 -2.90 8.47
N THR A 148 19.34 -3.20 8.93
CA THR A 148 19.66 -3.07 10.36
C THR A 148 19.81 -1.60 10.72
N SER A 149 19.17 -1.18 11.81
CA SER A 149 19.34 0.16 12.37
C SER A 149 20.82 0.39 12.71
N GLY A 150 21.37 1.55 12.33
CA GLY A 150 22.77 1.89 12.59
C GLY A 150 23.04 2.31 14.04
N ASP A 151 21.99 2.56 14.82
CA ASP A 151 22.11 2.73 16.27
C ASP A 151 22.38 1.36 16.89
N ASN A 152 23.14 1.29 18.00
CA ASN A 152 23.57 0.04 18.68
C ASN A 152 22.44 -0.95 19.07
N SER A 153 21.19 -0.67 18.70
CA SER A 153 20.08 -1.61 18.59
C SER A 153 20.26 -2.58 17.42
N ASN A 154 20.11 -3.88 17.65
CA ASN A 154 19.95 -4.88 16.58
C ASN A 154 18.55 -4.80 15.90
N ASP A 155 17.89 -3.65 15.98
CA ASP A 155 16.54 -3.43 15.46
C ASP A 155 16.59 -3.36 13.94
N LEU A 156 15.66 -4.04 13.28
CA LEU A 156 15.52 -3.97 11.84
C LEU A 156 14.49 -2.91 11.48
N ILE A 157 14.83 -2.02 10.55
CA ILE A 157 13.95 -1.01 9.97
C ILE A 157 13.44 -1.48 8.61
N VAL A 158 12.22 -1.11 8.27
CA VAL A 158 11.60 -1.44 6.99
C VAL A 158 11.77 -0.27 6.02
N THR A 159 12.33 -0.55 4.85
CA THR A 159 12.49 0.42 3.77
C THR A 159 11.67 0.01 2.54
N TYR A 160 11.33 0.98 1.70
CA TYR A 160 10.49 0.77 0.53
C TYR A 160 10.97 1.58 -0.67
N ALA A 161 11.05 0.91 -1.82
CA ALA A 161 11.21 1.53 -3.14
C ALA A 161 10.01 1.14 -4.00
N ARG A 162 9.31 2.10 -4.61
CA ARG A 162 8.21 1.80 -5.54
C ARG A 162 8.78 1.01 -6.72
N PRO A 163 8.28 -0.20 -6.99
CA PRO A 163 8.76 -1.00 -8.11
C PRO A 163 8.73 -0.22 -9.42
N PHE A 164 9.80 -0.30 -10.20
CA PHE A 164 9.93 0.33 -11.52
C PHE A 164 9.94 1.87 -11.54
N ALA A 165 9.74 2.54 -10.40
CA ALA A 165 9.63 4.00 -10.31
C ALA A 165 10.76 4.63 -9.49
N ASP A 166 11.22 3.96 -8.43
CA ASP A 166 12.28 4.46 -7.55
C ASP A 166 13.59 3.70 -7.76
N ASP A 167 14.71 4.42 -7.76
CA ASP A 167 16.06 3.85 -7.88
C ASP A 167 16.62 3.37 -6.52
N SER A 168 16.19 4.00 -5.42
CA SER A 168 16.69 3.73 -4.07
C SER A 168 15.54 3.60 -3.06
N PRO A 169 15.67 2.71 -2.05
CA PRO A 169 14.69 2.58 -1.00
C PRO A 169 14.73 3.77 -0.03
N ASN A 170 13.56 4.11 0.52
CA ASN A 170 13.38 5.13 1.56
C ASN A 170 12.77 4.48 2.81
N ASP A 171 12.93 5.05 4.00
CA ASP A 171 12.27 4.56 5.22
C ASP A 171 10.75 4.56 5.04
N LEU A 172 10.10 3.41 5.28
CA LEU A 172 8.67 3.28 5.06
C LEU A 172 7.88 3.88 6.23
N VAL A 173 7.03 4.85 5.93
CA VAL A 173 5.98 5.35 6.82
C VAL A 173 4.64 4.88 6.26
N LEU A 174 4.04 3.91 6.94
CA LEU A 174 2.81 3.25 6.52
C LEU A 174 1.58 4.02 7.01
N GLU A 175 0.71 4.43 6.11
CA GLU A 175 -0.61 4.98 6.44
C GLU A 175 -1.64 3.84 6.56
N ILE A 176 -2.35 3.79 7.69
CA ILE A 176 -3.51 2.92 7.93
C ILE A 176 -4.66 3.81 8.37
N GLY A 177 -5.54 4.12 7.41
CA GLY A 177 -6.74 4.92 7.62
C GLY A 177 -8.02 4.10 7.74
N GLY A 178 -9.15 4.80 7.78
CA GLY A 178 -10.49 4.21 7.67
C GLY A 178 -10.94 3.44 8.90
N GLU A 179 -10.48 3.83 10.10
CA GLU A 179 -10.88 3.20 11.38
C GLU A 179 -10.56 1.70 11.43
N ASN A 180 -9.53 1.28 10.69
CA ASN A 180 -9.14 -0.13 10.55
C ASN A 180 -8.20 -0.62 11.67
N THR A 181 -7.91 0.22 12.66
CA THR A 181 -7.00 -0.10 13.77
C THR A 181 -7.65 0.29 15.09
N VAL A 182 -7.69 -0.64 16.03
CA VAL A 182 -8.10 -0.42 17.41
C VAL A 182 -6.93 -0.72 18.32
N ILE A 183 -6.59 0.17 19.24
CA ILE A 183 -5.50 0.00 20.19
C ILE A 183 -6.08 -0.19 21.58
N ASP A 184 -5.61 -1.19 22.31
CA ASP A 184 -5.83 -1.25 23.75
C ASP A 184 -4.77 -0.37 24.45
N PRO A 185 -5.14 0.78 25.04
CA PRO A 185 -4.19 1.70 25.65
C PRO A 185 -3.51 1.13 26.90
N ARG A 186 -4.03 0.04 27.51
CA ARG A 186 -3.39 -0.60 28.66
C ARG A 186 -2.25 -1.52 28.24
N THR A 187 -2.48 -2.32 27.20
CA THR A 187 -1.50 -3.30 26.71
C THR A 187 -0.65 -2.79 25.55
N MET A 188 -1.03 -1.65 24.95
CA MET A 188 -0.45 -1.10 23.72
C MET A 188 -0.43 -2.11 22.57
N ARG A 189 -1.46 -2.96 22.50
CA ARG A 189 -1.61 -3.95 21.43
C ARG A 189 -2.63 -3.48 20.38
N PRO A 190 -2.27 -3.50 19.09
CA PRO A 190 -3.20 -3.16 18.03
C PRO A 190 -4.02 -4.37 17.60
N THR A 191 -5.28 -4.13 17.28
CA THR A 191 -6.17 -5.04 16.55
C THR A 191 -6.51 -4.42 15.21
N PHE A 192 -6.15 -5.11 14.13
CA PHE A 192 -6.47 -4.68 12.76
C PHE A 192 -7.79 -5.28 12.30
N LEU A 193 -8.58 -4.46 11.61
CA LEU A 193 -9.92 -4.80 11.12
C LEU A 193 -9.92 -4.94 9.59
N ASN A 194 -11.00 -5.53 9.06
CA ASN A 194 -11.28 -5.61 7.61
C ASN A 194 -10.09 -6.15 6.80
N SER A 195 -9.83 -5.57 5.62
CA SER A 195 -8.70 -5.93 4.77
C SER A 195 -7.34 -5.59 5.38
N ALA A 196 -7.27 -4.67 6.36
CA ALA A 196 -6.01 -4.29 6.99
C ALA A 196 -5.38 -5.47 7.75
N LYS A 197 -6.21 -6.32 8.39
CA LYS A 197 -5.73 -7.53 9.09
C LYS A 197 -4.90 -8.43 8.18
N ALA A 198 -5.45 -8.80 7.02
CA ALA A 198 -4.77 -9.68 6.07
C ALA A 198 -3.54 -9.00 5.43
N ARG A 199 -3.63 -7.70 5.14
CA ARG A 199 -2.52 -6.94 4.54
C ARG A 199 -1.34 -6.76 5.50
N ILE A 200 -1.58 -6.44 6.77
CA ILE A 200 -0.54 -6.37 7.79
C ILE A 200 0.11 -7.74 7.98
N ALA A 201 -0.69 -8.80 8.15
CA ALA A 201 -0.12 -10.15 8.27
C ALA A 201 0.78 -10.50 7.07
N SER A 202 0.33 -10.21 5.84
CA SER A 202 1.13 -10.41 4.64
C SER A 202 2.40 -9.55 4.63
N LEU A 203 2.35 -8.30 5.07
CA LEU A 203 3.51 -7.41 5.11
C LEU A 203 4.55 -7.89 6.13
N LEU A 204 4.12 -8.27 7.32
CA LEU A 204 5.00 -8.80 8.36
C LEU A 204 5.67 -10.11 7.92
N GLN A 205 4.91 -11.00 7.26
CA GLN A 205 5.49 -12.21 6.67
C GLN A 205 6.55 -11.89 5.61
N VAL A 206 6.31 -10.88 4.75
CA VAL A 206 7.31 -10.44 3.76
C VAL A 206 8.58 -9.91 4.44
N ILE A 207 8.44 -9.16 5.53
CA ILE A 207 9.58 -8.65 6.31
C ILE A 207 10.39 -9.82 6.90
N LEU A 208 9.72 -10.84 7.45
CA LEU A 208 10.39 -12.06 7.94
C LEU A 208 11.09 -12.83 6.82
N ASP A 209 10.44 -13.01 5.67
CA ASP A 209 11.02 -13.70 4.51
C ASP A 209 12.33 -13.01 4.07
N LYS A 210 12.32 -11.67 4.04
CA LYS A 210 13.49 -10.86 3.67
C LYS A 210 14.62 -11.02 4.69
N LYS A 211 14.33 -10.90 5.98
CA LYS A 211 15.30 -11.15 7.06
C LYS A 211 15.89 -12.56 7.01
N ASN A 212 15.05 -13.58 6.83
CA ASN A 212 15.49 -14.98 6.81
C ASN A 212 16.35 -15.30 5.58
N SER A 213 16.08 -14.64 4.44
CA SER A 213 16.92 -14.72 3.25
C SER A 213 18.35 -14.24 3.51
N GLU A 214 18.54 -13.30 4.44
CA GLU A 214 19.87 -12.84 4.87
C GLU A 214 20.53 -13.77 5.90
N THR A 215 19.77 -14.59 6.62
CA THR A 215 20.25 -15.34 7.81
C THR A 215 20.20 -16.87 7.71
N GLN A 216 19.82 -17.45 6.56
CA GLN A 216 19.75 -18.92 6.33
C GLN A 216 19.03 -19.71 7.44
N LYS A 217 17.93 -19.18 7.99
CA LYS A 217 17.08 -19.90 8.94
C LYS A 217 15.62 -19.81 8.54
N SER A 218 14.94 -20.96 8.50
CA SER A 218 13.50 -21.05 8.26
C SER A 218 12.77 -21.16 9.59
N ALA A 219 11.98 -20.15 9.94
CA ALA A 219 10.97 -20.26 10.99
C ALA A 219 9.62 -19.84 10.42
N SER A 220 8.65 -20.76 10.43
CA SER A 220 7.26 -20.48 10.10
C SER A 220 6.51 -20.20 11.39
N THR A 221 6.06 -18.97 11.58
CA THR A 221 5.11 -18.64 12.65
C THR A 221 3.96 -17.86 12.06
N THR A 222 2.76 -18.41 12.18
CA THR A 222 1.49 -17.89 11.65
C THR A 222 0.90 -16.74 12.47
N GLU A 223 1.43 -16.46 13.65
CA GLU A 223 1.03 -15.34 14.49
C GLU A 223 2.24 -14.46 14.82
N HIS A 224 2.15 -13.19 14.43
CA HIS A 224 3.18 -12.19 14.69
C HIS A 224 2.79 -11.40 15.94
N SER A 225 3.66 -11.37 16.96
CA SER A 225 3.45 -10.48 18.11
C SER A 225 3.70 -9.04 17.66
N ILE A 226 2.72 -8.17 17.86
CA ILE A 226 2.78 -6.75 17.48
C ILE A 226 2.52 -5.90 18.71
N ARG A 227 3.37 -4.90 18.92
CA ARG A 227 3.22 -3.87 19.94
C ARG A 227 3.23 -2.48 19.29
N VAL A 228 2.40 -1.57 19.80
CA VAL A 228 2.45 -0.15 19.45
C VAL A 228 3.42 0.56 20.39
N GLN A 229 4.27 1.41 19.83
CA GLN A 229 5.08 2.36 20.57
C GLN A 229 4.61 3.77 20.22
N ILE A 230 4.30 4.56 21.26
CA ILE A 230 4.06 6.00 21.17
C ILE A 230 5.19 6.64 21.95
N ASP A 231 5.96 7.50 21.29
CA ASP A 231 7.10 8.22 21.86
C ASP A 231 6.84 9.73 21.90
N GLU A 232 7.81 10.48 22.42
CA GLU A 232 7.73 11.93 22.56
C GLU A 232 7.65 12.66 21.20
N GLU A 233 8.07 12.00 20.11
CA GLU A 233 8.04 12.55 18.75
C GLU A 233 6.72 12.26 18.03
N THR A 234 5.84 11.45 18.63
CA THR A 234 4.55 11.08 18.03
C THR A 234 3.59 12.26 18.03
N ASP A 235 3.12 12.66 16.84
CA ASP A 235 2.04 13.62 16.69
C ASP A 235 0.69 12.97 17.03
N LEU A 236 0.27 13.06 18.30
CA LEU A 236 -0.91 12.40 18.85
C LEU A 236 -2.08 13.38 19.05
N VAL A 237 -3.20 13.09 18.38
CA VAL A 237 -4.49 13.76 18.55
C VAL A 237 -5.48 12.77 19.14
N ILE A 238 -6.05 13.11 20.29
CA ILE A 238 -7.10 12.31 20.95
C ILE A 238 -8.36 13.16 20.99
N ASP A 239 -9.45 12.66 20.42
CA ASP A 239 -10.75 13.33 20.44
C ASP A 239 -10.69 14.80 19.97
N ASP A 240 -9.84 15.04 18.95
CA ASP A 240 -9.51 16.34 18.35
C ASP A 240 -8.67 17.30 19.22
N GLU A 241 -8.17 16.84 20.36
CA GLU A 241 -7.28 17.59 21.22
C GLU A 241 -5.84 17.09 21.03
N GLN A 242 -4.96 18.01 20.63
CA GLN A 242 -3.53 17.75 20.49
C GLN A 242 -2.93 17.40 21.85
N GLN A 243 -2.28 16.25 21.94
CA GLN A 243 -1.56 15.83 23.14
C GLN A 243 -0.10 16.29 23.06
N THR A 244 0.43 16.82 24.15
CA THR A 244 1.84 17.19 24.30
C THR A 244 2.47 16.36 25.40
N GLY A 245 3.55 15.62 25.09
CA GLY A 245 4.30 14.86 26.10
C GLY A 245 3.60 13.60 26.61
N TYR A 246 2.89 12.87 25.74
CA TYR A 246 2.32 11.59 26.11
C TYR A 246 3.44 10.56 26.31
N THR A 247 3.71 10.19 27.56
CA THR A 247 4.56 9.05 27.90
C THR A 247 3.66 7.93 28.42
N HIS A 248 3.69 6.76 27.77
CA HIS A 248 3.03 5.58 28.33
C HIS A 248 3.83 5.11 29.54
N GLU A 249 3.35 5.43 30.75
CA GLU A 249 3.86 4.81 31.97
C GLU A 249 3.46 3.33 31.96
N SER A 250 4.38 2.48 31.51
CA SER A 250 4.26 1.04 31.71
C SER A 250 4.26 0.81 33.22
N THR A 251 3.10 0.51 33.81
CA THR A 251 3.04 0.05 35.21
C THR A 251 3.77 -1.30 35.28
N SER A 252 5.06 -1.26 35.58
CA SER A 252 5.85 -2.43 35.95
C SER A 252 5.28 -3.06 37.22
N ASP A 253 5.22 -4.38 37.25
CA ASP A 253 4.78 -5.23 38.36
C ASP A 253 5.22 -4.72 39.75
N GLU A 254 4.28 -4.16 40.51
CA GLU A 254 4.33 -4.17 41.97
C GLU A 254 3.00 -4.70 42.54
N PRO A 255 3.03 -5.60 43.53
CA PRO A 255 1.84 -6.31 43.99
C PRO A 255 0.89 -5.35 44.71
N GLN A 256 -0.29 -5.13 44.14
CA GLN A 256 -1.32 -4.31 44.76
C GLN A 256 -1.72 -4.91 46.12
N ALA A 257 -1.37 -4.20 47.19
CA ALA A 257 -1.84 -4.48 48.53
C ALA A 257 -3.38 -4.48 48.58
N LYS A 258 -3.93 -5.58 49.11
CA LYS A 258 -5.36 -5.87 49.28
C LYS A 258 -6.14 -4.65 49.81
N ARG A 259 -6.94 -4.01 48.96
CA ARG A 259 -8.02 -3.13 49.40
C ARG A 259 -9.29 -3.94 49.67
N ARG A 260 -9.86 -3.67 50.85
CA ARG A 260 -10.99 -4.34 51.52
C ARG A 260 -12.26 -4.34 50.65
N ARG A 261 -12.77 -5.54 50.38
CA ARG A 261 -14.05 -5.84 49.71
C ARG A 261 -15.22 -5.25 50.50
N VAL A 262 -16.07 -4.47 49.83
CA VAL A 262 -17.44 -4.20 50.27
C VAL A 262 -18.35 -4.97 49.31
N GLU A 263 -19.08 -5.94 49.85
CA GLU A 263 -20.02 -6.77 49.11
C GLU A 263 -21.37 -6.07 48.98
N SER A 264 -21.97 -6.12 47.80
CA SER A 264 -23.42 -6.12 47.60
C SER A 264 -23.77 -6.87 46.30
N PRO A 265 -24.92 -7.55 46.24
CA PRO A 265 -25.01 -8.85 45.59
C PRO A 265 -25.69 -8.82 44.21
N GLY A 266 -25.08 -9.58 43.29
CA GLY A 266 -25.72 -10.53 42.37
C GLY A 266 -26.84 -10.06 41.44
N LEU A 267 -26.55 -10.07 40.13
CA LEU A 267 -27.33 -10.84 39.16
C LEU A 267 -26.46 -11.13 37.93
N GLY A 268 -26.37 -12.40 37.57
CA GLY A 268 -25.39 -12.93 36.63
C GLY A 268 -25.75 -12.74 35.17
N SER A 269 -24.70 -12.57 34.36
CA SER A 269 -24.62 -12.93 32.95
C SER A 269 -23.16 -12.73 32.52
N GLY A 270 -22.34 -13.78 32.62
CA GLY A 270 -20.94 -13.76 32.20
C GLY A 270 -20.85 -13.91 30.68
N SER A 271 -21.33 -12.90 29.96
CA SER A 271 -21.10 -12.73 28.53
C SER A 271 -19.65 -12.29 28.32
N GLU A 272 -18.94 -12.92 27.40
CA GLU A 272 -17.66 -12.47 26.84
C GLU A 272 -17.86 -11.18 26.02
N SER A 273 -18.27 -10.09 26.68
CA SER A 273 -18.14 -8.75 26.14
C SER A 273 -16.87 -8.16 26.72
N SER A 274 -15.78 -8.31 26.00
CA SER A 274 -14.60 -7.48 26.18
C SER A 274 -15.03 -6.02 26.26
N ASP A 275 -14.61 -5.34 27.33
CA ASP A 275 -14.89 -3.93 27.59
C ASP A 275 -14.34 -3.06 26.45
N ILE A 276 -15.14 -2.87 25.39
CA ILE A 276 -14.90 -1.87 24.34
C ILE A 276 -14.92 -0.44 24.93
N SER A 277 -15.34 -0.29 26.20
CA SER A 277 -15.41 0.98 26.92
C SER A 277 -14.07 1.66 27.21
N SER A 278 -12.93 1.07 26.84
CA SER A 278 -11.61 1.73 26.98
C SER A 278 -10.64 1.41 25.84
N CYS A 279 -11.10 1.28 24.61
CA CYS A 279 -10.21 1.13 23.46
C CYS A 279 -10.08 2.43 22.65
N TRP A 280 -8.93 2.59 22.00
CA TRP A 280 -8.62 3.70 21.11
C TRP A 280 -8.95 3.31 19.68
N ILE A 281 -9.88 4.03 19.03
CA ILE A 281 -10.26 3.81 17.63
C ILE A 281 -9.42 4.76 16.77
N VAL A 282 -8.47 4.23 16.00
CA VAL A 282 -7.56 5.05 15.19
C VAL A 282 -8.25 5.43 13.89
N ARG A 283 -8.60 6.71 13.72
CA ARG A 283 -9.18 7.25 12.48
C ARG A 283 -8.18 7.19 11.33
N ASN A 284 -7.00 7.74 11.56
CA ASN A 284 -5.86 7.63 10.66
C ASN A 284 -4.57 7.49 11.47
N GLY A 285 -3.69 6.59 11.07
CA GLY A 285 -2.41 6.38 11.72
C GLY A 285 -1.27 6.22 10.72
N HIS A 286 -0.15 6.86 11.02
CA HIS A 286 1.11 6.76 10.28
C HIS A 286 2.13 6.02 11.14
N TRP A 287 2.75 4.98 10.60
CA TRP A 287 3.50 4.00 11.36
C TRP A 287 4.86 3.72 10.72
N ARG A 288 5.93 3.75 11.50
CA ARG A 288 7.18 3.07 11.15
C ARG A 288 7.12 1.65 11.72
N ILE A 289 7.59 0.67 10.96
CA ILE A 289 7.66 -0.71 11.42
C ILE A 289 9.12 -1.02 11.74
N SER A 290 9.37 -1.50 12.95
CA SER A 290 10.63 -2.13 13.30
C SER A 290 10.41 -3.56 13.79
N LEU A 291 11.43 -4.39 13.65
CA LEU A 291 11.45 -5.75 14.18
C LEU A 291 12.56 -5.84 15.21
N ARG A 292 12.16 -6.05 16.47
CA ARG A 292 13.10 -6.26 17.56
C ARG A 292 13.54 -7.71 17.60
N PRO A 293 14.86 -7.99 17.62
CA PRO A 293 15.34 -9.34 17.77
C PRO A 293 15.05 -9.88 19.17
N GLU A 294 15.01 -11.20 19.26
CA GLU A 294 14.81 -11.95 20.49
C GLU A 294 15.82 -11.55 21.57
N SER A 295 15.34 -10.93 22.66
CA SER A 295 16.17 -10.47 23.77
C SER A 295 16.53 -11.58 24.76
N THR A 296 15.90 -12.75 24.67
CA THR A 296 16.06 -13.87 25.62
C THR A 296 15.83 -15.18 24.89
N SER A 297 16.69 -16.19 25.09
CA SER A 297 16.54 -17.52 24.50
C SER A 297 15.15 -18.11 24.74
N GLY A 298 14.32 -18.14 23.70
CA GLY A 298 12.95 -18.65 23.67
C GLY A 298 11.86 -17.66 23.28
N ALA A 299 12.14 -16.35 23.13
CA ALA A 299 11.13 -15.34 22.77
C ALA A 299 11.05 -15.11 21.24
N SER A 300 9.85 -15.21 20.66
CA SER A 300 9.66 -14.88 19.25
C SER A 300 9.98 -13.40 18.98
N ALA A 301 10.57 -13.10 17.83
CA ALA A 301 10.84 -11.73 17.41
C ALA A 301 9.53 -10.90 17.43
N GLU A 302 9.59 -9.71 18.02
CA GLU A 302 8.41 -8.85 18.22
C GLU A 302 8.43 -7.68 17.23
N PHE A 303 7.33 -7.49 16.51
CA PHE A 303 7.14 -6.32 15.66
C PHE A 303 6.71 -5.13 16.51
N VAL A 304 7.35 -3.99 16.29
CA VAL A 304 7.00 -2.73 16.91
C VAL A 304 6.50 -1.78 15.85
N MET A 305 5.27 -1.31 16.01
CA MET A 305 4.70 -0.23 15.21
C MET A 305 4.89 1.08 15.96
N VAL A 306 5.91 1.83 15.55
CA VAL A 306 6.22 3.14 16.11
C VAL A 306 5.31 4.16 15.45
N ALA A 307 4.49 4.81 16.26
CA ALA A 307 3.59 5.85 15.82
C ALA A 307 4.38 7.09 15.37
N VAL A 308 4.06 7.62 14.19
CA VAL A 308 4.56 8.91 13.71
C VAL A 308 3.49 9.98 13.90
N LYS A 309 2.26 9.64 13.53
CA LYS A 309 1.08 10.48 13.71
C LYS A 309 -0.13 9.60 13.96
N LEU A 310 -0.91 9.91 14.99
CA LEU A 310 -2.15 9.20 15.32
C LEU A 310 -3.29 10.17 15.57
N ASP A 311 -4.41 9.90 14.92
CA ASP A 311 -5.70 10.57 15.14
C ASP A 311 -6.69 9.52 15.68
N VAL A 312 -7.12 9.69 16.93
CA VAL A 312 -7.77 8.64 17.72
C VAL A 312 -9.05 9.14 18.39
N TYR A 313 -10.08 8.30 18.38
CA TYR A 313 -11.27 8.46 19.21
C TYR A 313 -11.22 7.54 20.44
N THR A 314 -11.60 8.06 21.60
CA THR A 314 -11.66 7.26 22.85
C THR A 314 -13.00 6.54 23.03
N SER A 315 -14.03 6.94 22.28
CA SER A 315 -15.36 6.36 22.39
C SER A 315 -16.14 6.45 21.09
N GLN A 316 -17.14 5.56 20.96
CA GLN A 316 -18.09 5.59 19.86
C GLN A 316 -18.83 6.94 19.76
N ARG A 317 -19.08 7.61 20.89
CA ARG A 317 -19.73 8.93 20.91
C ARG A 317 -18.88 9.97 20.19
N MET A 318 -17.57 10.01 20.46
CA MET A 318 -16.64 10.96 19.83
C MET A 318 -16.49 10.67 18.33
N ARG A 319 -16.36 9.39 17.96
CA ARG A 319 -16.41 8.96 16.56
C ARG A 319 -17.69 9.42 15.85
N ASN A 320 -18.86 9.17 16.43
CA ASN A 320 -20.14 9.55 15.83
C ASN A 320 -20.29 11.07 15.71
N LYS A 321 -19.76 11.86 16.67
CA LYS A 321 -19.77 13.33 16.59
C LYS A 321 -19.05 13.85 15.33
N ARG A 322 -18.07 13.11 14.84
CA ARG A 322 -17.26 13.46 13.65
C ARG A 322 -17.73 12.80 12.36
N GLN A 323 -18.60 11.79 12.43
CA GLN A 323 -19.14 11.15 11.24
C GLN A 323 -20.08 12.13 10.51
N ALA A 324 -19.85 12.32 9.22
CA ALA A 324 -20.81 12.97 8.34
C ALA A 324 -21.94 11.97 8.07
N PHE A 325 -23.12 12.22 8.62
CA PHE A 325 -24.31 11.43 8.35
C PHE A 325 -25.05 11.99 7.14
N LEU A 326 -25.82 11.16 6.44
CA LEU A 326 -26.58 11.62 5.29
C LEU A 326 -27.59 12.70 5.74
N GLY A 327 -27.46 13.90 5.17
CA GLY A 327 -28.37 15.03 5.44
C GLY A 327 -28.04 15.86 6.68
N SER A 328 -26.86 15.69 7.30
CA SER A 328 -26.34 16.60 8.34
C SER A 328 -25.59 17.80 7.77
#